data_AF-A0A349TI72-F1
#
_entry.id   AF-A0A349TI72-F1
#
_cell.length_a   1.000
_cell.length_b   1.000
_cell.length_c   1.000
_cell.angle_alpha   90.00
_cell.angle_beta   90.00
_cell.angle_gamma   90.00
#
_symmetry.space_group_name_H-M   'P 1'
#
loop_
_entity.id
_entity.type
_entity.pdbx_description
1 polymer ?
#
loop_
_entity_poly.entity_id
_entity_poly.type
_entity_poly.pdbx_seq_one_letter_code
_entity_poly.pdbx_strand_id
1 'polypeptide(L)' 'FWTIVEVREMLAEAGFSKSLVYWDVADEDEDADWQSVDEAPNDDSWLSYVVGIK' A
#
# COMPACT_ATOMS: atom_id res chain seq x y z
N PHE A 1 3.80 11.60 -11.18
CA PHE A 1 3.05 10.53 -10.50
C PHE A 1 4.09 9.65 -9.84
N TRP A 2 3.93 9.38 -8.55
CA TRP A 2 4.80 8.44 -7.84
C TRP A 2 4.24 7.03 -8.05
N THR A 3 5.00 5.98 -7.73
CA THR A 3 4.58 4.57 -7.59
C THR A 3 4.54 4.16 -6.11
N ILE A 4 3.78 3.12 -5.76
CA ILE A 4 3.77 2.58 -4.38
C ILE A 4 5.19 2.20 -3.95
N VAL A 5 5.98 1.66 -4.88
CA VAL A 5 7.39 1.33 -4.66
C VAL A 5 8.20 2.59 -4.33
N GLU A 6 8.10 3.64 -5.14
CA GLU A 6 8.81 4.91 -4.89
C GLU A 6 8.42 5.54 -3.52
N VAL A 7 7.15 5.47 -3.12
CA VAL A 7 6.72 5.96 -1.79
C VAL A 7 7.33 5.14 -0.65
N ARG A 8 7.41 3.81 -0.80
CA ARG A 8 8.02 2.92 0.20
C ARG A 8 9.53 3.15 0.31
N GLU A 9 10.21 3.39 -0.81
CA GLU A 9 11.62 3.75 -0.83
C GLU A 9 11.86 5.07 -0.08
N MET A 10 11.04 6.10 -0.33
CA MET A 10 11.13 7.36 0.42
C MET A 10 10.90 7.20 1.92
N LEU A 11 9.97 6.34 2.35
CA LEU A 11 9.77 6.04 3.77
C LEU A 11 10.99 5.35 4.38
N ALA A 12 11.61 4.41 3.66
CA ALA A 12 12.85 3.78 4.11
C ALA A 12 14.00 4.82 4.23
N GLU A 13 14.16 5.69 3.24
CA GLU A 13 15.16 6.77 3.26
C GLU A 13 14.91 7.78 4.39
N ALA A 14 13.65 8.05 4.73
CA ALA A 14 13.28 8.92 5.85
C ALA A 14 13.53 8.28 7.23
N GLY A 15 13.98 7.02 7.28
CA GLY A 15 14.34 6.32 8.51
C GLY A 15 13.18 5.62 9.22
N PHE A 16 12.07 5.36 8.51
CA PHE A 16 11.03 4.47 9.03
C PHE A 16 11.55 3.03 9.06
N SER A 17 11.24 2.30 10.13
CA SER A 17 11.71 0.92 10.33
C SER A 17 10.99 -0.08 9.42
N LYS A 18 9.74 0.24 9.02
CA LYS A 18 8.93 -0.57 8.10
C LYS A 18 7.89 0.29 7.38
N SER A 19 7.54 -0.11 6.15
CA SER A 19 6.36 0.38 5.42
C SER A 19 5.39 -0.77 5.13
N LEU A 20 4.09 -0.52 5.32
CA LEU A 20 3.00 -1.44 5.02
C LEU A 20 2.07 -0.82 3.97
N VAL A 21 1.58 -1.63 3.05
CA VAL A 21 0.55 -1.24 2.08
C VAL A 21 -0.70 -2.03 2.42
N TYR A 22 -1.83 -1.35 2.60
CA TYR A 22 -3.13 -2.00 2.73
C TYR A 22 -3.87 -1.92 1.41
N TRP A 23 -4.47 -3.04 1.03
CA TRP A 23 -5.28 -3.21 -0.16
C TRP A 23 -6.58 -3.90 0.21
N ASP A 24 -7.64 -3.59 -0.53
CA ASP A 24 -8.92 -4.28 -0.41
C ASP A 24 -8.84 -5.61 -1.17
N VAL A 25 -8.88 -6.71 -0.43
CA VAL A 25 -8.82 -8.06 -1.00
C VAL A 25 -10.19 -8.71 -1.12
N ALA A 26 -11.26 -7.99 -0.77
CA ALA A 26 -12.61 -8.46 -0.99
C ALA A 26 -12.94 -8.53 -2.50
N ASP A 27 -13.79 -9.48 -2.87
CA ASP A 27 -14.37 -9.53 -4.21
C ASP A 27 -15.27 -8.29 -4.44
N GLU A 28 -15.49 -7.90 -5.70
CA GLU A 28 -16.18 -6.65 -6.07
C GLU A 28 -17.58 -6.44 -5.44
N ASP A 29 -18.24 -7.52 -5.02
CA ASP A 29 -19.60 -7.51 -4.44
C ASP A 29 -19.62 -7.68 -2.91
N GLU A 30 -18.45 -7.76 -2.26
CA GLU A 30 -18.33 -7.93 -0.81
C GLU A 30 -17.96 -6.62 -0.09
N ASP A 31 -18.15 -6.59 1.23
CA ASP A 31 -17.67 -5.47 2.05
C ASP A 31 -16.14 -5.43 2.04
N ALA A 32 -15.57 -4.23 1.95
CA ALA A 32 -14.13 -4.03 1.85
C ALA A 32 -13.36 -4.73 2.98
N ASP A 33 -12.41 -5.59 2.61
CA ASP A 33 -11.52 -6.31 3.53
C ASP A 33 -10.09 -5.81 3.35
N TRP A 34 -9.72 -4.83 4.18
CA TRP A 34 -8.42 -4.17 4.12
C TRP A 34 -7.34 -5.02 4.77
N GLN A 35 -6.47 -5.61 3.96
CA GLN A 35 -5.35 -6.42 4.44
C GLN A 35 -4.01 -5.83 4.02
N SER A 36 -2.97 -6.08 4.83
CA SER A 36 -1.61 -5.69 4.46
C SER A 36 -1.08 -6.64 3.39
N VAL A 37 -0.70 -6.10 2.24
CA VAL A 37 -0.20 -6.86 1.10
C VAL A 37 1.20 -6.39 0.71
N ASP A 38 2.01 -7.33 0.21
CA ASP A 38 3.32 -7.02 -0.37
C ASP A 38 3.26 -6.82 -1.89
N GLU A 39 2.21 -7.34 -2.53
CA GLU A 39 1.95 -7.26 -3.97
C GLU A 39 0.48 -6.89 -4.21
N ALA A 40 0.22 -6.04 -5.20
CA ALA A 40 -1.12 -5.64 -5.61
C ALA A 40 -1.16 -5.42 -7.13
N PRO A 41 -2.33 -5.52 -7.77
CA PRO A 41 -2.51 -5.18 -9.18
C PRO A 41 -2.01 -3.76 -9.49
N ASN A 42 -1.43 -3.59 -10.68
CA ASN A 42 -1.02 -2.27 -11.15
C ASN A 42 -2.23 -1.51 -11.69
N ASP A 43 -3.05 -0.98 -10.78
CA ASP A 43 -4.20 -0.14 -11.14
C ASP A 43 -3.82 1.34 -11.27
N ASP A 44 -4.38 2.01 -12.27
CA ASP A 44 -4.14 3.43 -12.58
C ASP A 44 -4.65 4.38 -11.48
N SER A 45 -5.54 3.90 -10.62
CA SER A 45 -6.17 4.66 -9.53
C SER A 45 -5.97 3.92 -8.21
N TRP A 46 -4.99 4.33 -7.40
CA TRP A 46 -4.72 3.63 -6.14
C TRP A 46 -5.82 3.87 -5.11
N LEU A 47 -6.51 2.80 -4.72
CA LEU A 47 -7.21 2.70 -3.45
C LEU A 47 -6.33 1.93 -2.47
N SER A 48 -5.28 2.58 -1.95
CA SER A 48 -4.38 1.96 -0.99
C SER A 48 -3.97 2.89 0.15
N TYR A 49 -3.72 2.33 1.32
CA TYR A 49 -3.11 3.04 2.43
C TYR A 49 -1.65 2.61 2.58
N VAL A 50 -0.72 3.57 2.50
CA VAL A 50 0.71 3.33 2.79
C VAL A 50 1.04 3.88 4.17
N VAL A 51 1.49 3.03 5.08
CA VAL A 51 1.76 3.39 6.49
C VAL A 51 3.24 3.16 6.82
N GLY A 52 3.92 4.19 7.32
CA GLY A 52 5.27 4.10 7.88
C GLY A 52 5.23 3.86 9.39
N ILE A 53 5.97 2.86 9.87
CA ILE A 53 6.13 2.58 11.30
C ILE A 53 7.49 3.14 11.73
N LYS A 54 7.50 3.93 12.81
CA LYS A 54 8.70 4.54 13.38
C LYS A 54 9.24 3.68 14.52
#